data_AF-A0A0M3IM37-F1
#
_entry.id   AF-A0A0M3IM37-F1
#
_cell.length_a   1.000
_cell.length_b   1.000
_cell.length_c   1.000
_cell.angle_alpha   90.00
_cell.angle_beta   90.00
_cell.angle_gamma   90.00
#
_symmetry.space_group_name_H-M   'P 1'
#
loop_
_entity.id
_entity.type
_entity.pdbx_description
1 polymer ?
#
loop_
_entity_poly.entity_id
_entity_poly.type
_entity_poly.pdbx_seq_one_letter_code
_entity_poly.pdbx_strand_id
1 'polypeptide(L)'
;MAFEIAIRQISTRHNMCTHSLIIVLLAIVRLIDGELTASELLEICPDERPYCIKKAEQGECYGNSLKAQALKKTCQCSCGAMHHERIQTCCKTLGKQEMSFCLPLCGYNTTIEELSSTLGFKCVSQLTTWAYCAADANDNVACCEEKGVASDCLSFCKGDVPTCDLQSIFSYQPCLKDIKAIIQCQVMTSYRLFNY
;
A
#
# COMPACT_ATOMS: atom_id res chain seq x y z
N MET A 1 -6.48 -14.55 10.78
CA MET A 1 -5.58 -15.41 11.57
C MET A 1 -4.14 -14.87 11.67
N ALA A 2 -3.60 -14.19 10.66
CA ALA A 2 -2.26 -13.57 10.76
C ALA A 2 -2.23 -12.32 11.68
N PHE A 3 -3.33 -11.54 11.72
CA PHE A 3 -3.48 -10.38 12.60
C PHE A 3 -3.57 -10.75 14.10
N GLU A 4 -4.12 -11.93 14.43
CA GLU A 4 -4.20 -12.38 15.83
C GLU A 4 -2.83 -12.79 16.42
N ILE A 5 -1.87 -13.20 15.57
CA ILE A 5 -0.55 -13.64 16.03
C ILE A 5 0.32 -12.43 16.41
N ALA A 6 0.20 -11.30 15.72
CA ALA A 6 0.93 -10.08 16.04
C ALA A 6 0.45 -9.44 17.37
N ILE A 7 -0.84 -9.50 17.67
CA ILE A 7 -1.42 -8.94 18.90
C ILE A 7 -1.10 -9.81 20.14
N ARG A 8 -0.91 -11.13 19.97
CA ARG A 8 -0.57 -12.02 21.09
C ARG A 8 0.78 -11.72 21.74
N GLN A 9 1.75 -11.12 21.04
CA GLN A 9 3.03 -10.74 21.66
C GLN A 9 2.94 -9.51 22.57
N ILE A 10 1.93 -8.65 22.39
CA ILE A 10 1.72 -7.46 23.25
C ILE A 10 0.95 -7.83 24.53
N SER A 11 0.22 -8.95 24.52
CA SER A 11 -0.74 -9.35 25.55
C SER A 11 -0.15 -9.96 26.84
N THR A 12 1.18 -10.11 26.97
CA THR A 12 1.78 -10.77 28.16
C THR A 12 2.11 -9.83 29.32
N ARG A 13 1.75 -8.54 29.27
CA ARG A 13 1.77 -7.65 30.43
C ARG A 13 0.49 -6.84 30.51
N HIS A 14 -0.21 -6.98 31.63
CA HIS A 14 -1.29 -6.14 32.19
C HIS A 14 -2.69 -6.75 32.26
N ASN A 15 -2.93 -7.32 33.46
CA ASN A 15 -4.16 -7.44 34.24
C ASN A 15 -5.46 -6.82 33.68
N MET A 16 -6.43 -7.71 33.40
CA MET A 16 -7.81 -7.78 33.91
C MET A 16 -8.76 -6.56 34.00
N CYS A 17 -8.41 -5.36 33.54
CA CYS A 17 -9.35 -4.22 33.42
C CYS A 17 -9.52 -3.69 31.99
N THR A 18 -8.92 -4.35 30.99
CA THR A 18 -8.72 -3.79 29.65
C THR A 18 -9.71 -4.27 28.59
N HIS A 19 -10.54 -5.29 28.86
CA HIS A 19 -11.40 -5.88 27.83
C HIS A 19 -12.46 -4.93 27.27
N SER A 20 -13.13 -4.12 28.10
CA SER A 20 -14.15 -3.18 27.61
C SER A 20 -13.55 -2.00 26.84
N LEU A 21 -12.37 -1.50 27.24
CA LEU A 21 -11.65 -0.45 26.53
C LEU A 21 -11.03 -0.95 25.22
N ILE A 22 -10.54 -2.19 25.18
CA ILE A 22 -10.04 -2.82 23.96
C ILE A 22 -11.19 -3.05 22.97
N ILE A 23 -12.37 -3.47 23.41
CA ILE A 23 -13.52 -3.64 22.50
C ILE A 23 -13.98 -2.29 21.93
N VAL A 24 -14.00 -1.24 22.74
CA VAL A 24 -14.33 0.12 22.27
C VAL A 24 -13.23 0.67 21.36
N LEU A 25 -11.95 0.46 21.67
CA LEU A 25 -10.84 0.80 20.78
C LEU A 25 -10.87 0.00 19.48
N LEU A 26 -11.15 -1.30 19.52
CA LEU A 26 -11.31 -2.14 18.33
C LEU A 26 -12.54 -1.73 17.52
N ALA A 27 -13.64 -1.33 18.16
CA ALA A 27 -14.83 -0.82 17.49
C ALA A 27 -14.59 0.57 16.88
N ILE A 28 -13.87 1.45 17.57
CA ILE A 28 -13.45 2.76 17.04
C ILE A 28 -12.44 2.58 15.91
N VAL A 29 -11.48 1.66 16.04
CA VAL A 29 -10.56 1.27 14.95
C VAL A 29 -11.35 0.74 13.75
N ARG A 30 -12.34 -0.14 13.95
CA ARG A 30 -13.23 -0.60 12.86
C ARG A 30 -14.16 0.48 12.28
N LEU A 31 -14.43 1.56 13.01
CA LEU A 31 -15.19 2.71 12.52
C LEU A 31 -14.31 3.71 11.75
N ILE A 32 -12.99 3.59 11.87
CA ILE A 32 -11.98 4.46 11.22
C ILE A 32 -11.32 3.73 10.03
N ASP A 33 -11.16 2.41 10.12
CA ASP A 33 -10.64 1.56 9.05
C ASP A 33 -11.79 1.17 8.12
N GLY A 34 -11.83 1.77 6.94
CA GLY A 34 -12.73 1.39 5.84
C GLY A 34 -12.38 0.03 5.24
N GLU A 35 -12.30 -1.01 6.05
CA GLU A 35 -11.89 -2.34 5.60
C GLU A 35 -12.96 -2.93 4.68
N LEU A 36 -12.61 -3.13 3.41
CA LEU A 36 -13.51 -3.65 2.38
C LEU A 36 -14.02 -5.05 2.76
N THR A 37 -15.34 -5.22 2.82
CA THR A 37 -15.99 -6.48 3.18
C THR A 37 -16.07 -7.46 2.00
N ALA A 38 -16.28 -8.75 2.27
CA ALA A 38 -16.53 -9.73 1.19
C ALA A 38 -17.73 -9.37 0.29
N SER A 39 -18.78 -8.75 0.82
CA SER A 39 -19.92 -8.29 0.03
C SER A 39 -19.54 -7.17 -0.92
N GLU A 40 -18.79 -6.16 -0.44
CA GLU A 40 -18.33 -5.05 -1.27
C GLU A 40 -17.32 -5.53 -2.33
N LEU A 41 -16.43 -6.45 -1.97
CA LEU A 41 -15.52 -7.09 -2.92
C LEU A 41 -16.26 -7.86 -4.01
N LEU A 42 -17.38 -8.52 -3.68
CA LEU A 42 -18.19 -9.25 -4.67
C LEU A 42 -18.87 -8.28 -5.65
N GLU A 43 -19.29 -7.10 -5.19
CA GLU A 43 -19.82 -6.06 -6.06
C GLU A 43 -18.76 -5.48 -7.00
N ILE A 44 -17.52 -5.31 -6.52
CA ILE A 44 -16.38 -4.82 -7.31
C ILE A 44 -15.86 -5.89 -8.29
N CYS A 45 -15.87 -7.16 -7.88
CA CYS A 45 -15.27 -8.29 -8.60
C CYS A 45 -16.30 -9.42 -8.82
N PRO A 46 -17.40 -9.18 -9.56
CA PRO A 46 -18.52 -10.12 -9.66
C PRO A 46 -18.17 -11.45 -10.34
N ASP A 47 -17.22 -11.42 -11.28
CA ASP A 47 -16.81 -12.59 -12.08
C ASP A 47 -15.65 -13.37 -11.44
N GLU A 48 -15.06 -12.86 -10.35
CA GLU A 48 -13.92 -13.52 -9.72
C GLU A 48 -14.37 -14.65 -8.79
N ARG A 49 -13.57 -15.72 -8.70
CA ARG A 49 -13.94 -16.90 -7.92
C ARG A 49 -14.16 -16.53 -6.44
N PRO A 50 -15.18 -17.10 -5.76
CA PRO A 50 -15.42 -16.85 -4.32
C PRO A 50 -14.21 -17.15 -3.43
N TYR A 51 -13.33 -18.07 -3.86
CA TYR A 51 -12.03 -18.31 -3.23
C TYR A 51 -11.18 -17.03 -3.14
N CYS A 52 -11.14 -16.24 -4.21
CA CYS A 52 -10.36 -15.00 -4.27
C CYS A 52 -10.91 -13.93 -3.32
N ILE A 53 -12.23 -13.71 -3.32
CA ILE A 53 -12.92 -12.80 -2.39
C ILE A 53 -12.57 -13.14 -0.94
N LYS A 54 -12.74 -14.42 -0.56
CA LYS A 54 -12.43 -14.90 0.79
C LYS A 54 -10.96 -14.72 1.17
N LYS A 55 -10.05 -14.91 0.22
CA LYS A 55 -8.60 -14.81 0.45
C LYS A 55 -8.16 -13.35 0.58
N ALA A 56 -8.76 -12.47 -0.21
CA ALA A 56 -8.52 -11.04 -0.16
C ALA A 56 -9.02 -10.45 1.17
N GLU A 57 -10.26 -10.75 1.57
CA GLU A 57 -10.83 -10.33 2.87
C GLU A 57 -9.99 -10.85 4.06
N GLN A 58 -9.38 -12.03 3.94
CA GLN A 58 -8.50 -12.58 4.97
C GLN A 58 -7.12 -11.91 5.05
N GLY A 59 -6.85 -10.90 4.21
CA GLY A 59 -5.58 -10.20 4.11
C GLY A 59 -4.45 -11.05 3.50
N GLU A 60 -4.77 -12.13 2.78
CA GLU A 60 -3.74 -13.03 2.24
C GLU A 60 -3.09 -12.49 0.96
N CYS A 61 -3.63 -11.39 0.40
CA CYS A 61 -3.05 -10.66 -0.72
C CYS A 61 -1.87 -9.76 -0.34
N TYR A 62 -1.60 -9.57 0.96
CA TYR A 62 -0.58 -8.63 1.44
C TYR A 62 0.82 -9.25 1.55
N GLY A 63 1.84 -8.44 1.29
CA GLY A 63 3.25 -8.82 1.38
C GLY A 63 3.75 -9.67 0.21
N ASN A 64 4.88 -10.34 0.41
CA ASN A 64 5.64 -11.04 -0.64
C ASN A 64 5.86 -12.53 -0.37
N SER A 65 5.08 -13.15 0.52
CA SER A 65 5.11 -14.61 0.64
C SER A 65 4.78 -15.27 -0.71
N LEU A 66 5.30 -16.47 -0.98
CA LEU A 66 4.94 -17.22 -2.20
C LEU A 66 3.42 -17.34 -2.37
N LYS A 67 2.70 -17.48 -1.25
CA LYS A 67 1.24 -17.50 -1.19
C LYS A 67 0.61 -16.18 -1.64
N ALA A 68 1.09 -15.05 -1.11
CA ALA A 68 0.60 -13.73 -1.48
C ALA A 68 0.88 -13.42 -2.94
N GLN A 69 2.08 -13.74 -3.45
CA GLN A 69 2.42 -13.57 -4.86
C GLN A 69 1.51 -14.42 -5.78
N ALA A 70 1.27 -15.67 -5.42
CA ALA A 70 0.36 -16.55 -6.17
C ALA A 70 -1.08 -16.03 -6.17
N LEU A 71 -1.55 -15.48 -5.04
CA LEU A 71 -2.87 -14.85 -4.94
C LEU A 71 -2.95 -13.57 -5.77
N LYS A 72 -1.96 -12.67 -5.70
CA LYS A 72 -1.91 -11.45 -6.55
C LYS A 72 -2.00 -11.80 -8.04
N LYS A 73 -1.39 -12.90 -8.48
CA LYS A 73 -1.47 -13.40 -9.87
C LYS A 73 -2.82 -14.01 -10.20
N THR A 74 -3.37 -14.83 -9.29
CA THR A 74 -4.54 -15.69 -9.57
C THR A 74 -5.86 -15.00 -9.28
N CYS A 75 -5.84 -14.01 -8.38
CA CYS A 75 -6.96 -13.27 -7.82
C CYS A 75 -6.74 -11.77 -8.03
N GLN A 76 -6.53 -11.38 -9.29
CA GLN A 76 -6.07 -10.05 -9.66
C GLN A 76 -7.06 -8.95 -9.26
N CYS A 77 -8.38 -9.18 -9.37
CA CYS A 77 -9.38 -8.15 -9.08
C CYS A 77 -9.47 -7.88 -7.57
N SER A 78 -9.78 -8.90 -6.78
CA SER A 78 -9.97 -8.76 -5.33
C SER A 78 -8.69 -8.36 -4.62
N CYS A 79 -7.54 -8.91 -4.98
CA CYS A 79 -6.27 -8.43 -4.42
C CYS A 79 -6.00 -6.98 -4.85
N GLY A 80 -6.27 -6.60 -6.10
CA GLY A 80 -6.11 -5.23 -6.57
C GLY A 80 -7.02 -4.24 -5.83
N ALA A 81 -8.28 -4.61 -5.59
CA ALA A 81 -9.25 -3.80 -4.86
C ALA A 81 -8.84 -3.61 -3.38
N MET A 82 -8.42 -4.67 -2.70
CA MET A 82 -7.94 -4.58 -1.30
C MET A 82 -6.67 -3.73 -1.17
N HIS A 83 -5.76 -3.81 -2.13
CA HIS A 83 -4.59 -2.93 -2.15
C HIS A 83 -4.96 -1.49 -2.45
N HIS A 84 -5.89 -1.26 -3.38
CA HIS A 84 -6.37 0.08 -3.72
C HIS A 84 -7.02 0.75 -2.51
N GLU A 85 -7.92 0.06 -1.80
CA GLU A 85 -8.55 0.56 -0.57
C GLU A 85 -7.49 0.91 0.49
N ARG A 86 -6.56 -0.01 0.78
CA ARG A 86 -5.48 0.21 1.74
C ARG A 86 -4.67 1.47 1.44
N ILE A 87 -4.28 1.66 0.17
CA ILE A 87 -3.48 2.81 -0.26
C ILE A 87 -4.29 4.10 -0.17
N GLN A 88 -5.56 4.08 -0.61
CA GLN A 88 -6.48 5.22 -0.51
C GLN A 88 -6.66 5.67 0.94
N THR A 89 -6.95 4.72 1.84
CA THR A 89 -7.16 5.01 3.26
C THR A 89 -5.88 5.51 3.92
N CYS A 90 -4.72 4.92 3.61
CA CYS A 90 -3.44 5.44 4.07
C CYS A 90 -3.18 6.87 3.59
N CYS A 91 -3.41 7.17 2.30
CA CYS A 91 -3.24 8.52 1.77
C CYS A 91 -4.19 9.52 2.42
N LYS A 92 -5.47 9.17 2.62
CA LYS A 92 -6.43 10.04 3.31
C LYS A 92 -5.99 10.37 4.74
N THR A 93 -5.41 9.39 5.43
CA THR A 93 -4.99 9.52 6.83
C THR A 93 -3.68 10.30 6.99
N LEU A 94 -2.68 10.04 6.14
CA LEU A 94 -1.33 10.63 6.25
C LEU A 94 -1.10 11.84 5.34
N GLY A 95 -1.96 12.01 4.34
CA GLY A 95 -1.86 13.09 3.36
C GLY A 95 -2.11 14.45 3.97
N LYS A 96 -1.54 15.47 3.34
CA LYS A 96 -1.76 16.86 3.74
C LYS A 96 -3.11 17.37 3.22
N GLN A 97 -3.45 18.61 3.51
CA GLN A 97 -4.71 19.24 3.07
C GLN A 97 -4.96 19.09 1.56
N GLU A 98 -3.90 19.15 0.75
CA GLU A 98 -3.96 19.00 -0.71
C GLU A 98 -4.17 17.55 -1.17
N MET A 99 -4.02 16.55 -0.29
CA MET A 99 -4.12 15.15 -0.66
C MET A 99 -5.47 14.80 -1.29
N SER A 100 -6.56 15.45 -0.85
CA SER A 100 -7.88 15.27 -1.46
C SER A 100 -7.88 15.43 -2.99
N PHE A 101 -7.09 16.38 -3.51
CA PHE A 101 -6.89 16.58 -4.96
C PHE A 101 -5.99 15.50 -5.59
N CYS A 102 -5.06 14.95 -4.82
CA CYS A 102 -4.08 13.96 -5.25
C CYS A 102 -4.49 12.51 -5.06
N LEU A 103 -5.63 12.23 -4.40
CA LEU A 103 -6.16 10.89 -4.20
C LEU A 103 -6.26 10.03 -5.48
N PRO A 104 -6.52 10.56 -6.68
CA PRO A 104 -6.51 9.74 -7.89
C PRO A 104 -5.13 9.08 -8.17
N LEU A 105 -4.03 9.66 -7.67
CA LEU A 105 -2.70 9.05 -7.75
C LEU A 105 -2.42 8.07 -6.60
N CYS A 106 -3.32 7.97 -5.61
CA CYS A 106 -3.23 7.00 -4.51
C CYS A 106 -3.89 5.66 -4.85
N GLY A 107 -3.58 5.12 -6.03
CA GLY A 107 -4.08 3.83 -6.48
C GLY A 107 -3.01 2.74 -6.43
N TYR A 108 -3.45 1.49 -6.25
CA TYR A 108 -2.58 0.32 -6.39
C TYR A 108 -1.99 0.18 -7.80
N ASN A 109 -2.74 0.58 -8.82
CA ASN A 109 -2.35 0.49 -10.22
C ASN A 109 -1.99 1.85 -10.83
N THR A 110 -1.58 2.83 -10.00
CA THR A 110 -1.18 4.15 -10.52
C THR A 110 -0.02 3.99 -11.49
N THR A 111 -0.21 4.51 -12.69
CA THR A 111 0.67 4.35 -13.83
C THR A 111 1.73 5.45 -13.89
N ILE A 112 2.78 5.21 -14.66
CA ILE A 112 3.84 6.20 -14.90
C ILE A 112 3.28 7.38 -15.70
N GLU A 113 2.34 7.13 -16.60
CA GLU A 113 1.63 8.13 -17.39
C GLU A 113 0.83 9.06 -16.48
N GLU A 114 0.12 8.52 -15.48
CA GLU A 114 -0.60 9.32 -14.49
C GLU A 114 0.34 10.18 -13.62
N LEU A 115 1.47 9.61 -13.20
CA LEU A 115 2.48 10.32 -12.41
C LEU A 115 3.27 11.36 -13.20
N SER A 116 3.35 11.20 -14.52
CA SER A 116 3.99 12.16 -15.44
C SER A 116 2.98 13.15 -16.03
N SER A 117 1.69 13.05 -15.67
CA SER A 117 0.65 13.95 -16.13
C SER A 117 0.69 15.30 -15.38
N THR A 118 -0.11 16.26 -15.84
CA THR A 118 -0.35 17.53 -15.12
C THR A 118 -0.78 17.30 -13.67
N LEU A 119 -1.56 16.24 -13.39
CA LEU A 119 -1.96 15.89 -12.04
C LEU A 119 -0.76 15.44 -11.21
N GLY A 120 0.07 14.55 -11.78
CA GLY A 120 1.34 14.11 -11.20
C GLY A 120 2.23 15.27 -10.80
N PHE A 121 2.45 16.23 -11.71
CA PHE A 121 3.26 17.43 -11.44
C PHE A 121 2.70 18.30 -10.30
N LYS A 122 1.38 18.48 -10.24
CA LYS A 122 0.73 19.24 -9.16
C LYS A 122 0.81 18.51 -7.81
N CYS A 123 0.90 17.19 -7.84
CA CYS A 123 0.91 16.33 -6.67
C CYS A 123 2.30 15.81 -6.29
N VAL A 124 3.38 16.36 -6.88
CA VAL A 124 4.77 15.96 -6.57
C VAL A 124 5.06 16.01 -5.07
N SER A 125 4.50 17.00 -4.37
CA SER A 125 4.67 17.14 -2.92
C SER A 125 4.06 16.01 -2.10
N GLN A 126 3.13 15.24 -2.68
CA GLN A 126 2.43 14.12 -2.04
C GLN A 126 3.01 12.75 -2.45
N LEU A 127 4.00 12.71 -3.35
CA LEU A 127 4.57 11.45 -3.82
C LEU A 127 5.27 10.65 -2.73
N THR A 128 5.82 11.32 -1.71
CA THR A 128 6.40 10.63 -0.55
C THR A 128 5.32 9.90 0.26
N THR A 129 4.16 10.53 0.44
CA THR A 129 3.00 9.89 1.10
C THR A 129 2.46 8.74 0.25
N TRP A 130 2.32 8.92 -1.06
CA TRP A 130 1.94 7.83 -1.95
C TRP A 130 2.93 6.66 -1.86
N ALA A 131 4.23 6.92 -1.97
CA ALA A 131 5.26 5.88 -1.94
C ALA A 131 5.28 5.14 -0.60
N TYR A 132 5.09 5.86 0.51
CA TYR A 132 4.94 5.26 1.83
C TYR A 132 3.70 4.35 1.90
N CYS A 133 2.55 4.81 1.40
CA CYS A 133 1.30 4.05 1.43
C CYS A 133 1.30 2.86 0.48
N ALA A 134 1.87 3.02 -0.72
CA ALA A 134 2.03 1.99 -1.73
C ALA A 134 3.10 0.95 -1.37
N ALA A 135 4.00 1.27 -0.45
CA ALA A 135 4.99 0.30 0.02
C ALA A 135 4.29 -0.90 0.69
N ASP A 136 4.58 -2.09 0.17
CA ASP A 136 4.05 -3.36 0.68
C ASP A 136 4.96 -3.94 1.80
N ALA A 137 5.56 -3.06 2.61
CA ALA A 137 6.50 -3.36 3.70
C ALA A 137 7.73 -4.21 3.30
N ASN A 138 8.18 -4.08 2.04
CA ASN A 138 9.32 -4.84 1.53
C ASN A 138 10.51 -3.94 1.21
N ASP A 139 11.70 -4.42 1.55
CA ASP A 139 12.94 -3.80 1.11
C ASP A 139 13.21 -4.16 -0.36
N ASN A 140 12.92 -3.24 -1.28
CA ASN A 140 13.19 -3.41 -2.70
C ASN A 140 14.49 -2.71 -3.14
N VAL A 141 15.38 -2.36 -2.22
CA VAL A 141 16.63 -1.63 -2.52
C VAL A 141 17.46 -2.39 -3.56
N ALA A 142 17.63 -3.71 -3.40
CA ALA A 142 18.41 -4.51 -4.35
C ALA A 142 17.86 -4.43 -5.80
N CYS A 143 16.53 -4.43 -5.97
CA CYS A 143 15.91 -4.26 -7.28
C CYS A 143 16.17 -2.86 -7.86
N CYS A 144 16.08 -1.84 -7.02
CA CYS A 144 16.31 -0.46 -7.43
C CYS A 144 17.77 -0.19 -7.80
N GLU A 145 18.71 -0.74 -7.04
CA GLU A 145 20.14 -0.68 -7.37
C GLU A 145 20.42 -1.36 -8.71
N GLU A 146 19.85 -2.54 -8.96
CA GLU A 146 19.97 -3.24 -10.25
C GLU A 146 19.42 -2.39 -11.42
N LYS A 147 18.37 -1.61 -11.18
CA LYS A 147 17.76 -0.70 -12.17
C LYS A 147 18.43 0.68 -12.24
N GLY A 148 19.48 0.93 -11.47
CA GLY A 148 20.24 2.18 -11.51
C GLY A 148 19.57 3.38 -10.82
N VAL A 149 18.64 3.14 -9.89
CA VAL A 149 18.05 4.20 -9.05
C VAL A 149 19.16 4.86 -8.23
N ALA A 150 19.17 6.20 -8.18
CA ALA A 150 20.17 6.93 -7.41
C ALA A 150 20.11 6.58 -5.91
N SER A 151 21.28 6.57 -5.24
CA SER A 151 21.41 6.22 -3.81
C SER A 151 20.46 7.01 -2.91
N ASP A 152 20.30 8.31 -3.20
CA ASP A 152 19.48 9.23 -2.41
C ASP A 152 17.97 8.95 -2.55
N CYS A 153 17.59 8.15 -3.54
CA CYS A 153 16.22 7.76 -3.85
C CYS A 153 15.86 6.35 -3.36
N LEU A 154 16.82 5.59 -2.81
CA LEU A 154 16.61 4.22 -2.36
C LEU A 154 15.62 4.11 -1.17
N SER A 155 15.42 5.19 -0.42
CA SER A 155 14.38 5.28 0.62
C SER A 155 12.97 5.02 0.05
N PHE A 156 12.69 5.45 -1.19
CA PHE A 156 11.44 5.14 -1.86
C PHE A 156 11.30 3.64 -2.13
N CYS A 157 12.39 2.96 -2.49
CA CYS A 157 12.37 1.53 -2.77
C CYS A 157 12.10 0.68 -1.53
N LYS A 158 12.51 1.19 -0.36
CA LYS A 158 12.22 0.60 0.95
C LYS A 158 10.85 1.00 1.49
N GLY A 159 10.23 2.05 0.95
CA GLY A 159 9.02 2.67 1.51
C GLY A 159 9.29 3.49 2.78
N ASP A 160 10.55 3.80 3.06
CA ASP A 160 11.03 4.48 4.26
C ASP A 160 11.27 5.97 3.96
N VAL A 161 10.22 6.64 3.48
CA VAL A 161 10.29 8.03 3.03
C VAL A 161 9.64 8.93 4.08
N PRO A 162 10.33 9.99 4.55
CA PRO A 162 9.72 10.96 5.46
C PRO A 162 8.50 11.63 4.82
N THR A 163 7.33 11.51 5.45
CA THR A 163 6.08 12.12 4.97
C THR A 163 5.80 13.49 5.61
N CYS A 164 6.43 13.79 6.76
CA CYS A 164 6.14 14.98 7.56
C CYS A 164 7.10 16.17 7.33
N ASP A 165 8.25 15.98 6.70
CA ASP A 165 9.26 17.05 6.53
C ASP A 165 9.14 17.76 5.17
N LEU A 166 8.81 19.06 5.20
CA LEU A 166 8.67 19.91 4.01
C LEU A 166 10.01 20.23 3.34
N GLN A 167 11.12 20.21 4.08
CA GLN A 167 12.44 20.46 3.49
C GLN A 167 12.92 19.27 2.65
N SER A 168 12.56 18.04 3.04
CA SER A 168 12.93 16.83 2.30
C SER A 168 12.17 16.67 0.98
N ILE A 169 10.94 17.18 0.85
CA ILE A 169 10.10 16.96 -0.34
C ILE A 169 10.75 17.50 -1.63
N PHE A 170 11.33 18.71 -1.60
CA PHE A 170 12.04 19.26 -2.75
C PHE A 170 13.36 18.53 -3.05
N SER A 171 13.98 17.94 -2.03
CA SER A 171 15.20 17.13 -2.19
C SER A 171 14.94 15.83 -2.98
N TYR A 172 13.69 15.38 -3.04
CA TYR A 172 13.29 14.18 -3.78
C TYR A 172 12.79 14.45 -5.20
N GLN A 173 12.70 15.71 -5.62
CA GLN A 173 12.36 16.06 -7.00
C GLN A 173 13.30 15.38 -8.04
N PRO A 174 14.61 15.21 -7.80
CA PRO A 174 15.47 14.44 -8.70
C PRO A 174 15.08 12.96 -8.85
N CYS A 175 14.42 12.36 -7.84
CA CYS A 175 13.99 10.96 -7.87
C CYS A 175 12.85 10.70 -8.86
N LEU A 176 12.19 11.75 -9.36
CA LEU A 176 11.16 11.62 -10.39
C LEU A 176 11.69 10.96 -11.67
N LYS A 177 12.96 11.16 -12.00
CA LYS A 177 13.59 10.51 -13.15
C LYS A 177 13.62 8.97 -13.02
N ASP A 178 13.67 8.49 -11.77
CA ASP A 178 13.78 7.08 -11.40
C ASP A 178 12.41 6.49 -11.02
N ILE A 179 11.33 7.29 -11.03
CA ILE A 179 10.01 6.89 -10.52
C ILE A 179 9.49 5.63 -11.21
N LYS A 180 9.76 5.48 -12.51
CA LYS A 180 9.43 4.27 -13.28
C LYS A 180 10.13 3.04 -12.72
N ALA A 181 11.42 3.13 -12.41
CA ALA A 181 12.18 2.02 -11.84
C ALA A 181 11.73 1.71 -10.42
N ILE A 182 11.45 2.75 -9.62
CA ILE A 182 10.94 2.64 -8.24
C ILE A 182 9.59 1.92 -8.23
N ILE A 183 8.59 2.41 -8.99
CA ILE A 183 7.27 1.75 -9.11
C ILE A 183 7.43 0.34 -9.63
N GLN A 184 8.25 0.13 -10.66
CA GLN A 184 8.51 -1.21 -11.15
C GLN A 184 9.01 -2.09 -10.03
N CYS A 185 9.97 -1.69 -9.20
CA CYS A 185 10.44 -2.52 -8.11
C CYS A 185 9.40 -2.72 -6.99
N GLN A 186 8.58 -1.72 -6.71
CA GLN A 186 7.50 -1.80 -5.72
C GLN A 186 6.36 -2.73 -6.18
N VAL A 187 6.06 -2.79 -7.49
CA VAL A 187 4.97 -3.58 -8.05
C VAL A 187 5.44 -4.83 -8.83
N MET A 188 6.75 -5.01 -9.09
CA MET A 188 7.31 -6.14 -9.86
C MET A 188 7.29 -7.47 -9.12
N THR A 189 6.97 -7.52 -7.82
CA THR A 189 6.56 -8.79 -7.22
C THR A 189 5.26 -9.32 -7.84
N SER A 190 4.49 -8.47 -8.54
CA SER A 190 3.28 -8.84 -9.29
C SER A 190 3.48 -8.86 -10.81
N TYR A 191 4.32 -8.00 -11.41
CA TYR A 191 4.45 -7.85 -12.87
C TYR A 191 5.47 -8.78 -13.58
N ARG A 192 6.37 -9.49 -12.87
CA ARG A 192 7.28 -10.48 -13.50
C ARG A 192 6.57 -11.69 -14.14
N LEU A 193 5.24 -11.75 -14.05
CA LEU A 193 4.42 -12.86 -14.53
C LEU A 193 3.63 -12.53 -15.83
N PHE A 194 3.82 -11.34 -16.41
CA PHE A 194 3.11 -10.88 -17.62
C PHE A 194 4.00 -10.69 -18.86
N ASN A 195 5.22 -11.24 -18.87
CA ASN A 195 6.00 -11.39 -20.10
C ASN A 195 6.52 -12.83 -20.22
N TYR A 196 5.59 -13.74 -20.56
CA TYR A 196 5.79 -14.92 -21.41
C TYR A 196 4.47 -15.16 -22.15
#